data_AF-A0A6V8H1V1-F1
#
_entry.id   AF-A0A6V8H1V1-F1
#
_cell.length_a   1.000
_cell.length_b   1.000
_cell.length_c   1.000
_cell.angle_alpha   90.00
_cell.angle_beta   90.00
_cell.angle_gamma   90.00
#
_symmetry.space_group_name_H-M   'P 1'
#
loop_
_entity.id
_entity.type
_entity.pdbx_description
1 polymer ?
#
loop_
_entity_poly.entity_id
_entity_poly.type
_entity_poly.pdbx_seq_one_letter_code
_entity_poly.pdbx_strand_id
1 'polypeptide(L)'
;MVRTSTKSHSSGHLQMAVITLALVAFALVVKVLVSAYREHQLKVELKRQREEYERREQERIRRQEEERRREREGEYERQRKEQERRERERKQREENHRREQDEQERRRQQNEQEQFRRSEAEHKAYNEWRQRREDFFENIETRAIFPDPPFWPCSAGCRESEGLKACRHSIKKLYRASGCDLGKLIKEESQFWHPDKFSRCLPSARDDIKAKATEMSKIINALKDETQL
;
A
#
# COMPACT_ATOMS: atom_id res chain seq x y z
N MET A 1 132.80 3.03 -77.42
CA MET A 1 131.38 2.74 -77.72
C MET A 1 130.75 2.08 -76.50
N VAL A 2 130.01 2.85 -75.69
CA VAL A 2 129.27 2.33 -74.52
C VAL A 2 127.86 2.89 -74.63
N ARG A 3 126.90 2.03 -74.99
CA ARG A 3 125.46 2.35 -75.06
C ARG A 3 124.84 2.08 -73.69
N THR A 4 124.47 3.13 -72.98
CA THR A 4 123.68 3.06 -71.74
C THR A 4 122.20 2.91 -72.08
N SER A 5 121.62 1.79 -71.68
CA SER A 5 120.21 1.45 -71.84
C SER A 5 119.41 2.01 -70.67
N THR A 6 118.75 3.15 -70.87
CA THR A 6 117.76 3.71 -69.96
C THR A 6 116.44 2.98 -70.16
N LYS A 7 116.27 1.84 -69.50
CA LYS A 7 115.03 1.05 -69.50
C LYS A 7 113.91 1.78 -68.76
N SER A 8 112.82 1.99 -69.49
CA SER A 8 111.48 2.41 -69.08
C SER A 8 110.98 1.77 -67.77
N HIS A 9 110.98 2.52 -66.67
CA HIS A 9 110.40 2.11 -65.38
C HIS A 9 109.13 2.91 -64.99
N SER A 10 108.51 3.68 -65.90
CA SER A 10 107.36 4.54 -65.55
C SER A 10 105.96 3.94 -65.81
N SER A 11 105.84 2.80 -66.52
CA SER A 11 104.53 2.22 -66.88
C SER A 11 103.81 1.50 -65.73
N GLY A 12 104.56 0.85 -64.82
CA GLY A 12 103.97 0.10 -63.69
C GLY A 12 103.32 0.97 -62.62
N HIS A 13 103.84 2.17 -62.38
CA HIS A 13 103.26 3.12 -61.42
C HIS A 13 101.89 3.65 -61.88
N LEU A 14 101.69 3.80 -63.19
CA LEU A 14 100.41 4.26 -63.75
C LEU A 14 99.32 3.19 -63.61
N GLN A 15 99.65 1.92 -63.89
CA GLN A 15 98.70 0.81 -63.74
C GLN A 15 98.27 0.60 -62.29
N MET A 16 99.20 0.70 -61.33
CA MET A 16 98.88 0.60 -59.90
C MET A 16 98.01 1.78 -59.41
N ALA A 17 98.24 3.00 -59.92
CA ALA A 17 97.41 4.15 -59.58
C ALA A 17 95.97 3.99 -60.08
N VAL A 18 95.77 3.48 -61.30
CA VAL A 18 94.43 3.21 -61.86
C VAL A 18 93.70 2.13 -61.06
N ILE A 19 94.38 1.05 -60.68
CA ILE A 19 93.78 -0.01 -59.83
C ILE A 19 93.38 0.56 -58.47
N THR A 20 94.23 1.38 -57.85
CA THR A 20 93.94 1.98 -56.54
C THR A 20 92.72 2.91 -56.61
N LEU A 21 92.63 3.75 -57.65
CA LEU A 21 91.47 4.61 -57.88
C LEU A 21 90.19 3.80 -58.14
N ALA A 22 90.26 2.70 -58.90
CA ALA A 22 89.13 1.82 -59.15
C ALA A 22 88.63 1.14 -57.86
N LEU A 23 89.55 0.68 -57.00
CA LEU A 23 89.20 0.09 -55.71
C LEU A 23 88.60 1.12 -54.75
N VAL A 24 89.14 2.34 -54.71
CA VAL A 24 88.58 3.45 -53.91
C VAL A 24 87.19 3.82 -54.41
N ALA A 25 87.01 3.97 -55.73
CA ALA A 25 85.71 4.25 -56.33
C ALA A 25 84.69 3.14 -56.02
N PHE A 26 85.10 1.87 -56.15
CA PHE A 26 84.26 0.73 -55.78
C PHE A 26 83.90 0.74 -54.29
N ALA A 27 84.86 1.00 -53.39
CA ALA A 27 84.61 1.08 -51.96
C ALA A 27 83.65 2.23 -51.60
N LEU A 28 83.73 3.37 -52.30
CA LEU A 28 82.78 4.47 -52.14
C LEU A 28 81.38 4.07 -52.61
N VAL A 29 81.25 3.40 -53.76
CA VAL A 29 79.97 2.88 -54.25
C VAL A 29 79.37 1.89 -53.26
N VAL A 30 80.15 0.94 -52.76
CA VAL A 30 79.69 -0.03 -51.74
C VAL A 30 79.25 0.70 -50.46
N LYS A 31 79.99 1.70 -50.00
CA LYS A 31 79.59 2.52 -48.83
C LYS A 31 78.26 3.24 -49.06
N VAL A 32 78.05 3.82 -50.24
CA VAL A 32 76.79 4.49 -50.61
C VAL A 32 75.65 3.48 -50.65
N LEU A 33 75.85 2.30 -51.26
CA LEU A 33 74.84 1.24 -51.30
C LEU A 33 74.49 0.70 -49.91
N VAL A 34 75.49 0.46 -49.05
CA VAL A 34 75.27 0.04 -47.66
C VAL A 34 74.56 1.13 -46.86
N SER A 35 74.92 2.39 -47.05
CA SER A 35 74.24 3.53 -46.40
C SER A 35 72.78 3.62 -46.85
N ALA A 36 72.52 3.56 -48.15
CA ALA A 36 71.16 3.57 -48.71
C ALA A 36 70.33 2.36 -48.25
N TYR A 37 70.94 1.17 -48.19
CA TYR A 37 70.30 -0.03 -47.67
C TYR A 37 69.96 0.11 -46.18
N ARG A 38 70.87 0.63 -45.36
CA ARG A 38 70.60 0.89 -43.93
C ARG A 38 69.49 1.91 -43.73
N GLU A 39 69.48 2.99 -44.50
CA GLU A 39 68.43 4.01 -44.44
C GLU A 39 67.08 3.43 -44.85
N HIS A 40 67.04 2.60 -45.90
CA HIS A 40 65.84 1.88 -46.30
C HIS A 40 65.36 0.94 -45.19
N GLN A 41 66.25 0.16 -44.58
CA GLN A 41 65.89 -0.74 -43.48
C GLN A 41 65.31 0.03 -42.29
N LEU A 42 65.92 1.16 -41.92
CA LEU A 42 65.42 2.01 -40.83
C LEU A 42 64.05 2.62 -41.14
N LYS A 43 63.80 3.02 -42.40
CA LYS A 43 62.46 3.48 -42.84
C LYS A 43 61.41 2.37 -42.77
N VAL A 44 61.76 1.14 -43.15
CA VAL A 44 60.86 -0.02 -43.06
C VAL A 44 60.53 -0.33 -41.62
N GLU A 45 61.52 -0.33 -40.73
CA GLU A 45 61.32 -0.60 -39.31
C GLU A 45 60.48 0.49 -38.63
N LEU A 46 60.78 1.76 -38.91
CA LEU A 46 59.99 2.89 -38.40
C LEU A 46 58.53 2.84 -38.89
N LYS A 47 58.32 2.44 -40.14
CA LYS A 47 56.97 2.23 -40.70
C LYS A 47 56.24 1.10 -39.97
N ARG A 48 56.89 -0.04 -39.73
CA ARG A 48 56.32 -1.15 -38.95
C ARG A 48 55.96 -0.74 -37.53
N GLN A 49 56.84 0.00 -36.84
CA GLN A 49 56.59 0.51 -35.50
C GLN A 49 55.41 1.48 -35.47
N ARG A 50 55.29 2.37 -36.47
CA ARG A 50 54.15 3.27 -36.60
C ARG A 50 52.84 2.51 -36.83
N GLU A 51 52.82 1.56 -37.76
CA GLU A 51 51.64 0.72 -38.02
C GLU A 51 51.24 -0.11 -36.80
N GLU A 52 52.21 -0.64 -36.05
CA GLU A 52 51.94 -1.36 -34.81
C GLU A 52 51.39 -0.45 -33.72
N TYR A 53 51.95 0.74 -33.56
CA TYR A 53 51.44 1.76 -32.64
C TYR A 53 49.99 2.15 -32.99
N GLU A 54 49.71 2.42 -34.26
CA GLU A 54 48.36 2.75 -34.74
C GLU A 54 47.37 1.61 -34.50
N ARG A 55 47.77 0.34 -34.73
CA ARG A 55 46.93 -0.83 -34.41
C ARG A 55 46.62 -0.92 -32.92
N ARG A 56 47.63 -0.75 -32.05
CA ARG A 56 47.44 -0.78 -30.59
C ARG A 56 46.53 0.34 -30.12
N GLU A 57 46.67 1.53 -30.68
CA GLU A 57 45.83 2.68 -30.32
C GLU A 57 44.37 2.49 -30.78
N GLN A 58 44.15 2.00 -32.01
CA GLN A 58 42.82 1.63 -32.49
C GLN A 58 42.18 0.55 -31.62
N GLU A 59 42.94 -0.46 -31.19
CA GLU A 59 42.44 -1.50 -30.30
C GLU A 59 42.05 -0.93 -28.92
N ARG A 60 42.86 -0.03 -28.36
CA ARG A 60 42.54 0.66 -27.10
C ARG A 60 41.24 1.47 -27.21
N ILE A 61 41.07 2.23 -28.28
CA ILE A 61 39.84 3.01 -28.53
C ILE A 61 38.65 2.07 -28.64
N ARG A 62 38.74 0.99 -29.42
CA ARG A 62 37.66 0.01 -29.58
C ARG A 62 37.27 -0.63 -28.25
N ARG A 63 38.24 -1.00 -27.41
CA ARG A 63 37.98 -1.56 -26.08
C ARG A 63 37.26 -0.54 -25.17
N GLN A 64 37.71 0.72 -25.18
CA GLN A 64 37.06 1.78 -24.40
C GLN A 64 35.62 2.07 -24.88
N GLU A 65 35.37 2.03 -26.19
CA GLU A 65 34.02 2.22 -26.74
C GLU A 65 33.10 1.05 -26.38
N GLU A 66 33.61 -0.17 -26.45
CA GLU A 66 32.87 -1.37 -26.05
C GLU A 66 32.53 -1.37 -24.55
N GLU A 67 33.48 -0.97 -23.71
CA GLU A 67 33.27 -0.82 -22.26
C GLU A 67 32.20 0.23 -21.96
N ARG A 68 32.31 1.44 -22.55
CA ARG A 68 31.28 2.48 -22.41
C ARG A 68 29.92 2.04 -22.92
N ARG A 69 29.87 1.23 -23.98
CA ARG A 69 28.62 0.66 -24.49
C ARG A 69 28.01 -0.31 -23.48
N ARG A 70 28.79 -1.22 -22.91
CA ARG A 70 28.33 -2.16 -21.87
C ARG A 70 27.85 -1.42 -20.62
N GLU A 71 28.53 -0.36 -20.21
CA GLU A 71 28.11 0.49 -19.09
C GLU A 71 26.75 1.14 -19.35
N ARG A 72 26.55 1.73 -20.53
CA ARG A 72 25.26 2.34 -20.92
C ARG A 72 24.14 1.32 -21.01
N GLU A 73 24.39 0.15 -21.60
CA GLU A 73 23.42 -0.94 -21.68
C GLU A 73 23.04 -1.45 -20.27
N GLY A 74 24.03 -1.62 -19.39
CA GLY A 74 23.81 -2.03 -18.00
C GLY A 74 23.08 -0.97 -17.17
N GLU A 75 23.35 0.31 -17.39
CA GLU A 75 22.61 1.40 -16.75
C GLU A 75 21.15 1.44 -17.20
N TYR A 76 20.90 1.34 -18.51
CA TYR A 76 19.56 1.27 -19.06
C TYR A 76 18.77 0.08 -18.51
N GLU A 77 19.39 -1.09 -18.40
CA GLU A 77 18.75 -2.28 -17.82
C GLU A 77 18.41 -2.09 -16.33
N ARG A 78 19.32 -1.47 -15.55
CA ARG A 78 19.05 -1.12 -14.14
C ARG A 78 17.89 -0.15 -14.01
N GLN A 79 17.83 0.88 -14.85
CA GLN A 79 16.73 1.85 -14.85
C GLN A 79 15.40 1.17 -15.22
N ARG A 80 15.38 0.30 -16.23
CA ARG A 80 14.17 -0.45 -16.62
C ARG A 80 13.66 -1.34 -15.48
N LYS A 81 14.55 -2.11 -14.84
CA LYS A 81 14.21 -2.97 -13.70
C LYS A 81 13.69 -2.18 -12.50
N GLU A 82 14.30 -1.02 -12.22
CA GLU A 82 13.84 -0.13 -11.16
C GLU A 82 12.44 0.44 -11.45
N GLN A 83 12.20 0.85 -12.70
CA GLN A 83 10.89 1.35 -13.14
C GLN A 83 9.82 0.25 -13.04
N GLU A 84 10.12 -0.96 -13.50
CA GLU A 84 9.24 -2.12 -13.36
C GLU A 84 8.93 -2.44 -11.88
N ARG A 85 9.93 -2.36 -11.00
CA ARG A 85 9.74 -2.55 -9.55
C ARG A 85 8.79 -1.51 -8.97
N ARG A 86 9.03 -0.23 -9.27
CA ARG A 86 8.18 0.88 -8.81
C ARG A 86 6.75 0.76 -9.31
N GLU A 87 6.55 0.33 -10.55
CA GLU A 87 5.22 0.11 -11.10
C GLU A 87 4.48 -1.04 -10.38
N ARG A 88 5.17 -2.15 -10.09
CA ARG A 88 4.60 -3.26 -9.31
C ARG A 88 4.21 -2.82 -7.90
N GLU A 89 5.09 -2.08 -7.23
CA GLU A 89 4.81 -1.53 -5.90
C GLU A 89 3.62 -0.57 -5.92
N ARG A 90 3.52 0.29 -6.94
CA ARG A 90 2.37 1.19 -7.11
C ARG A 90 1.08 0.40 -7.28
N LYS A 91 1.05 -0.58 -8.19
CA LYS A 91 -0.12 -1.45 -8.42
C LYS A 91 -0.53 -2.21 -7.16
N GLN A 92 0.43 -2.71 -6.40
CA GLN A 92 0.16 -3.41 -5.14
C GLN A 92 -0.43 -2.46 -4.08
N ARG A 93 0.07 -1.23 -3.97
CA ARG A 93 -0.49 -0.22 -3.06
C ARG A 93 -1.92 0.17 -3.46
N GLU A 94 -2.15 0.41 -4.75
CA GLU A 94 -3.48 0.69 -5.28
C GLU A 94 -4.47 -0.45 -5.01
N GLU A 95 -4.05 -1.70 -5.23
CA GLU A 95 -4.87 -2.87 -4.95
C GLU A 95 -5.18 -3.04 -3.46
N ASN A 96 -4.18 -2.88 -2.59
CA ASN A 96 -4.38 -2.94 -1.14
C ASN A 96 -5.35 -1.85 -0.67
N HIS A 97 -5.18 -0.62 -1.15
CA HIS A 97 -6.08 0.48 -0.82
C HIS A 97 -7.52 0.19 -1.25
N ARG A 98 -7.71 -0.36 -2.45
CA ARG A 98 -9.04 -0.79 -2.92
C ARG A 98 -9.65 -1.86 -2.02
N ARG A 99 -8.86 -2.88 -1.63
CA ARG A 99 -9.32 -3.94 -0.72
C ARG A 99 -9.74 -3.41 0.65
N GLU A 100 -8.99 -2.45 1.20
CA GLU A 100 -9.31 -1.78 2.47
C GLU A 100 -10.61 -0.98 2.38
N GLN A 101 -10.81 -0.22 1.29
CA GLN A 101 -12.06 0.50 1.04
C GLN A 101 -13.26 -0.43 0.93
N ASP A 102 -13.13 -1.51 0.14
CA ASP A 102 -14.18 -2.52 -0.01
C ASP A 102 -14.53 -3.20 1.32
N GLU A 103 -13.52 -3.46 2.17
CA GLU A 103 -13.74 -4.04 3.49
C GLU A 103 -14.43 -3.05 4.44
N GLN A 104 -14.02 -1.78 4.45
CA GLN A 104 -14.65 -0.76 5.26
C GLN A 104 -16.12 -0.57 4.88
N GLU A 105 -16.42 -0.55 3.58
CA GLU A 105 -17.79 -0.45 3.08
C GLU A 105 -18.64 -1.66 3.48
N ARG A 106 -18.11 -2.88 3.33
CA ARG A 106 -18.78 -4.10 3.81
C ARG A 106 -19.10 -4.04 5.31
N ARG A 107 -18.15 -3.57 6.12
CA ARG A 107 -18.36 -3.40 7.58
C ARG A 107 -19.45 -2.35 7.88
N ARG A 108 -19.49 -1.24 7.13
CA ARG A 108 -20.56 -0.22 7.28
C ARG A 108 -21.92 -0.81 6.96
N GLN A 109 -22.06 -1.49 5.83
CA GLN A 109 -23.31 -2.12 5.42
C GLN A 109 -23.78 -3.18 6.41
N GLN A 110 -22.87 -4.00 6.95
CA GLN A 110 -23.20 -4.98 7.99
C GLN A 110 -23.71 -4.31 9.28
N ASN A 111 -23.01 -3.25 9.73
CA ASN A 111 -23.42 -2.51 10.92
C ASN A 111 -24.79 -1.83 10.72
N GLU A 112 -25.03 -1.23 9.55
CA GLU A 112 -26.32 -0.62 9.19
C GLU A 112 -27.44 -1.67 9.14
N GLN A 113 -27.18 -2.82 8.51
CA GLN A 113 -28.15 -3.92 8.46
C GLN A 113 -28.45 -4.48 9.85
N GLU A 114 -27.43 -4.64 10.70
CA GLU A 114 -27.61 -5.09 12.07
C GLU A 114 -28.40 -4.07 12.90
N GLN A 115 -28.09 -2.78 12.77
CA GLN A 115 -28.85 -1.71 13.41
C GLN A 115 -30.31 -1.69 12.95
N PHE A 116 -30.55 -1.86 11.65
CA PHE A 116 -31.89 -1.96 11.10
C PHE A 116 -32.64 -3.15 11.68
N ARG A 117 -32.05 -4.36 11.66
CA ARG A 117 -32.65 -5.58 12.22
C ARG A 117 -32.92 -5.44 13.72
N ARG A 118 -32.02 -4.80 14.46
CA ARG A 118 -32.20 -4.52 15.88
C ARG A 118 -33.38 -3.55 16.10
N SER A 119 -33.44 -2.47 15.34
CA SER A 119 -34.53 -1.49 15.40
C SER A 119 -35.88 -2.14 15.09
N GLU A 120 -35.94 -2.97 14.05
CA GLU A 120 -37.14 -3.73 13.67
C GLU A 120 -37.57 -4.70 14.77
N ALA A 121 -36.63 -5.44 15.36
CA ALA A 121 -36.91 -6.34 16.47
C ALA A 121 -37.39 -5.58 17.72
N GLU A 122 -36.80 -4.42 18.02
CA GLU A 122 -37.22 -3.56 19.13
C GLU A 122 -38.64 -3.00 18.89
N HIS A 123 -38.95 -2.57 17.67
CA HIS A 123 -40.29 -2.11 17.28
C HIS A 123 -41.34 -3.22 17.37
N LYS A 124 -41.00 -4.42 16.88
CA LYS A 124 -41.85 -5.61 17.00
C LYS A 124 -42.14 -5.95 18.46
N ALA A 125 -41.12 -5.97 19.32
CA ALA A 125 -41.27 -6.24 20.74
C ALA A 125 -42.15 -5.19 21.45
N TYR A 126 -42.06 -3.92 21.05
CA TYR A 126 -42.96 -2.88 21.51
C TYR A 126 -44.42 -3.17 21.13
N ASN A 127 -44.67 -3.50 19.86
CA ASN A 127 -46.04 -3.77 19.38
C ASN A 127 -46.65 -5.00 20.05
N GLU A 128 -45.87 -6.07 20.25
CA GLU A 128 -46.32 -7.27 20.97
C GLU A 128 -46.66 -6.96 22.43
N TRP A 129 -45.82 -6.16 23.12
CA TRP A 129 -46.11 -5.72 24.48
C TRP A 129 -47.36 -4.83 24.54
N ARG A 130 -47.48 -3.88 23.63
CA ARG A 130 -48.63 -2.98 23.53
C ARG A 130 -49.93 -3.78 23.37
N GLN A 131 -49.93 -4.79 22.51
CA GLN A 131 -51.08 -5.67 22.31
C GLN A 131 -51.42 -6.45 23.59
N ARG A 132 -50.43 -7.04 24.26
CA ARG A 132 -50.64 -7.73 25.56
C ARG A 132 -51.20 -6.80 26.62
N ARG A 133 -50.74 -5.55 26.64
CA ARG A 133 -51.25 -4.50 27.53
C ARG A 133 -52.71 -4.17 27.21
N GLU A 134 -53.05 -3.95 25.95
CA GLU A 134 -54.43 -3.65 25.53
C GLU A 134 -55.39 -4.78 25.91
N ASP A 135 -55.05 -6.02 25.58
CA ASP A 135 -55.80 -7.23 25.97
C ASP A 135 -55.93 -7.38 27.50
N PHE A 136 -54.87 -7.04 28.25
CA PHE A 136 -54.92 -7.02 29.71
C PHE A 136 -55.95 -6.01 30.24
N PHE A 137 -56.00 -4.79 29.70
CA PHE A 137 -56.94 -3.77 30.17
C PHE A 137 -58.38 -4.03 29.71
N GLU A 138 -58.58 -4.65 28.55
CA GLU A 138 -59.90 -5.11 28.10
C GLU A 138 -60.47 -6.20 29.03
N ASN A 139 -59.60 -7.04 29.59
CA ASN A 139 -59.97 -8.20 30.40
C ASN A 139 -59.47 -8.11 31.86
N ILE A 140 -59.39 -6.89 32.41
CA ILE A 140 -58.71 -6.62 33.69
C ILE A 140 -59.27 -7.41 34.89
N GLU A 141 -60.55 -7.77 34.84
CA GLU A 141 -61.26 -8.51 35.90
C GLU A 141 -60.92 -10.01 35.92
N THR A 142 -60.53 -10.57 34.77
CA THR A 142 -60.30 -12.01 34.58
C THR A 142 -58.81 -12.36 34.45
N ARG A 143 -57.96 -11.39 34.11
CA ARG A 143 -56.52 -11.58 33.94
C ARG A 143 -55.79 -11.60 35.28
N ALA A 144 -55.03 -12.66 35.54
CA ALA A 144 -54.18 -12.80 36.72
C ALA A 144 -52.71 -12.43 36.46
N ILE A 145 -52.32 -12.19 35.20
CA ILE A 145 -50.92 -11.98 34.79
C ILE A 145 -50.74 -10.55 34.32
N PHE A 146 -49.79 -9.84 34.95
CA PHE A 146 -49.40 -8.49 34.53
C PHE A 146 -48.67 -8.52 33.17
N PRO A 147 -48.97 -7.62 32.23
CA PRO A 147 -48.33 -7.58 30.92
C PRO A 147 -46.93 -6.93 31.02
N ASP A 148 -45.97 -7.71 31.51
CA ASP A 148 -44.61 -7.23 31.74
C ASP A 148 -43.96 -6.71 30.44
N PRO A 149 -43.32 -5.52 30.49
CA PRO A 149 -42.56 -4.97 29.37
C PRO A 149 -41.37 -5.88 29.02
N PRO A 150 -40.92 -5.88 27.75
CA PRO A 150 -39.70 -6.60 27.39
C PRO A 150 -38.51 -6.05 28.19
N PHE A 151 -37.72 -6.96 28.75
CA PHE A 151 -36.51 -6.60 29.46
C PHE A 151 -35.42 -6.23 28.46
N TRP A 152 -34.92 -4.99 28.53
CA TRP A 152 -33.77 -4.54 27.76
C TRP A 152 -32.60 -4.20 28.67
N PRO A 153 -31.40 -4.74 28.39
CA PRO A 153 -30.22 -4.49 29.20
C PRO A 153 -29.96 -2.98 29.33
N CYS A 154 -29.73 -2.54 30.56
CA CYS A 154 -29.33 -1.18 30.87
C CYS A 154 -27.81 -1.10 31.11
N SER A 155 -27.26 0.12 31.08
CA SER A 155 -25.89 0.40 31.50
C SER A 155 -25.60 -0.10 32.92
N ALA A 156 -24.32 -0.39 33.17
CA ALA A 156 -23.83 -0.85 34.47
C ALA A 156 -24.24 0.11 35.60
N GLY A 157 -24.80 -0.44 36.68
CA GLY A 157 -25.24 0.31 37.86
C GLY A 157 -26.71 0.74 37.86
N CYS A 158 -27.49 0.42 36.81
CA CYS A 158 -28.93 0.62 36.86
C CYS A 158 -29.59 -0.46 37.74
N ARG A 159 -30.31 -0.04 38.78
CA ARG A 159 -31.10 -0.96 39.62
C ARG A 159 -32.46 -1.20 38.98
N GLU A 160 -32.80 -2.46 38.80
CA GLU A 160 -34.16 -2.90 38.47
C GLU A 160 -35.08 -2.61 39.66
N SER A 161 -36.36 -2.31 39.40
CA SER A 161 -37.35 -2.25 40.47
C SER A 161 -37.63 -3.66 41.00
N GLU A 162 -37.81 -3.79 42.32
CA GLU A 162 -37.93 -5.10 43.00
C GLU A 162 -39.13 -5.93 42.49
N GLY A 163 -40.24 -5.27 42.11
CA GLY A 163 -41.46 -5.94 41.65
C GLY A 163 -41.62 -6.04 40.13
N LEU A 164 -40.87 -5.24 39.36
CA LEU A 164 -41.00 -5.15 37.90
C LEU A 164 -39.61 -5.24 37.28
N LYS A 165 -39.40 -6.19 36.35
CA LYS A 165 -38.14 -6.38 35.64
C LYS A 165 -37.93 -5.32 34.55
N ALA A 166 -38.05 -4.06 34.92
CA ALA A 166 -37.83 -2.92 34.07
C ALA A 166 -37.22 -1.79 34.89
N CYS A 167 -36.42 -0.97 34.22
CA CYS A 167 -35.90 0.26 34.78
C CYS A 167 -36.38 1.43 33.92
N ARG A 168 -36.14 2.65 34.41
CA ARG A 168 -36.47 3.87 33.66
C ARG A 168 -35.88 3.89 32.25
N HIS A 169 -34.64 3.44 32.08
CA HIS A 169 -33.97 3.42 30.79
C HIS A 169 -34.56 2.37 29.84
N SER A 170 -34.93 1.18 30.33
CA SER A 170 -35.51 0.13 29.49
C SER A 170 -36.89 0.55 28.99
N ILE A 171 -37.72 1.18 29.85
CA ILE A 171 -39.02 1.73 29.44
C ILE A 171 -38.87 2.92 28.48
N LYS A 172 -37.93 3.84 28.74
CA LYS A 172 -37.65 4.95 27.81
C LYS A 172 -37.24 4.43 26.43
N LYS A 173 -36.37 3.42 26.41
CA LYS A 173 -35.95 2.78 25.18
C LYS A 173 -37.14 2.11 24.50
N LEU A 174 -37.98 1.37 25.24
CA LEU A 174 -39.19 0.71 24.74
C LEU A 174 -40.12 1.70 24.05
N TYR A 175 -40.35 2.84 24.67
CA TYR A 175 -41.18 3.89 24.10
C TYR A 175 -40.55 4.55 22.87
N ARG A 176 -39.23 4.71 22.82
CA ARG A 176 -38.55 5.20 21.60
C ARG A 176 -38.67 4.22 20.43
N ALA A 177 -38.64 2.92 20.71
CA ALA A 177 -38.82 1.90 19.68
C ALA A 177 -40.21 1.92 19.03
N SER A 178 -41.20 2.58 19.66
CA SER A 178 -42.53 2.77 19.07
C SER A 178 -42.53 3.62 17.79
N GLY A 179 -41.50 4.46 17.60
CA GLY A 179 -41.49 5.49 16.54
C GLY A 179 -42.47 6.64 16.76
N CYS A 180 -43.22 6.64 17.87
CA CYS A 180 -44.16 7.70 18.23
C CYS A 180 -43.48 8.82 19.01
N ASP A 181 -44.17 9.96 19.10
CA ASP A 181 -43.74 11.05 19.99
C ASP A 181 -43.71 10.57 21.45
N LEU A 182 -42.54 10.68 22.08
CA LEU A 182 -42.29 10.14 23.41
C LEU A 182 -43.17 10.82 24.48
N GLY A 183 -43.39 12.13 24.38
CA GLY A 183 -44.19 12.89 25.35
C GLY A 183 -45.66 12.50 25.30
N LYS A 184 -46.23 12.37 24.09
CA LYS A 184 -47.58 11.88 23.87
C LYS A 184 -47.75 10.47 24.43
N LEU A 185 -46.82 9.57 24.13
CA LEU A 185 -46.89 8.18 24.59
C LEU A 185 -46.80 8.08 26.12
N ILE A 186 -45.88 8.82 26.76
CA ILE A 186 -45.77 8.86 28.23
C ILE A 186 -47.09 9.35 28.85
N LYS A 187 -47.73 10.37 28.28
CA LYS A 187 -49.01 10.89 28.77
C LYS A 187 -50.11 9.84 28.67
N GLU A 188 -50.22 9.13 27.54
CA GLU A 188 -51.19 8.05 27.36
C GLU A 188 -50.94 6.91 28.36
N GLU A 189 -49.71 6.44 28.47
CA GLU A 189 -49.32 5.36 29.38
C GLU A 189 -49.58 5.72 30.84
N SER A 190 -49.33 6.97 31.25
CA SER A 190 -49.58 7.41 32.64
C SER A 190 -51.04 7.22 33.07
N GLN A 191 -51.98 7.26 32.13
CA GLN A 191 -53.40 7.01 32.40
C GLN A 191 -53.73 5.53 32.52
N PHE A 192 -52.99 4.65 31.84
CA PHE A 192 -53.20 3.20 31.92
C PHE A 192 -52.68 2.64 33.25
N TRP A 193 -51.49 3.06 33.69
CA TRP A 193 -50.82 2.48 34.84
C TRP A 193 -51.19 3.12 36.19
N HIS A 194 -52.27 3.91 36.26
CA HIS A 194 -52.72 4.48 37.52
C HIS A 194 -53.22 3.39 38.49
N PRO A 195 -52.71 3.31 39.74
CA PRO A 195 -53.04 2.23 40.68
C PRO A 195 -54.54 2.01 40.91
N ASP A 196 -55.35 3.06 40.85
CA ASP A 196 -56.82 2.97 41.05
C ASP A 196 -57.54 2.10 40.03
N LYS A 197 -56.99 1.98 38.80
CA LYS A 197 -57.57 1.13 37.75
C LYS A 197 -57.53 -0.35 38.09
N PHE A 198 -56.61 -0.74 38.98
CA PHE A 198 -56.39 -2.14 39.37
C PHE A 198 -57.26 -2.58 40.55
N SER A 199 -58.17 -1.71 41.03
CA SER A 199 -59.17 -2.07 42.05
C SER A 199 -60.14 -3.18 41.58
N ARG A 200 -60.36 -3.27 40.26
CA ARG A 200 -61.22 -4.27 39.61
C ARG A 200 -60.51 -5.59 39.29
N CYS A 201 -59.19 -5.69 39.54
CA CYS A 201 -58.46 -6.92 39.27
C CYS A 201 -58.94 -8.09 40.14
N LEU A 202 -58.74 -9.29 39.60
CA LEU A 202 -59.01 -10.56 40.26
C LEU A 202 -58.44 -10.56 41.68
N PRO A 203 -59.24 -10.87 42.73
CA PRO A 203 -58.79 -10.74 44.12
C PRO A 203 -57.50 -11.50 44.44
N SER A 204 -57.28 -12.67 43.84
CA SER A 204 -56.09 -13.50 44.08
C SER A 204 -54.79 -12.94 43.50
N ALA A 205 -54.87 -12.06 42.49
CA ALA A 205 -53.71 -11.48 41.81
C ALA A 205 -53.61 -9.95 42.02
N ARG A 206 -54.60 -9.35 42.69
CA ARG A 206 -54.75 -7.89 42.81
C ARG A 206 -53.53 -7.22 43.42
N ASP A 207 -53.01 -7.77 44.51
CA ASP A 207 -51.91 -7.12 45.25
C ASP A 207 -50.61 -7.13 44.44
N ASP A 208 -50.27 -8.24 43.78
CA ASP A 208 -49.10 -8.33 42.89
C ASP A 208 -49.23 -7.38 41.69
N ILE A 209 -50.38 -7.40 41.02
CA ILE A 209 -50.66 -6.53 39.88
C ILE A 209 -50.61 -5.06 40.29
N LYS A 210 -51.16 -4.69 41.45
CA LYS A 210 -51.15 -3.31 41.96
C LYS A 210 -49.75 -2.85 42.35
N ALA A 211 -48.93 -3.74 42.92
CA ALA A 211 -47.52 -3.45 43.22
C ALA A 211 -46.73 -3.17 41.92
N LYS A 212 -46.87 -4.03 40.90
CA LYS A 212 -46.24 -3.83 39.58
C LYS A 212 -46.72 -2.57 38.87
N ALA A 213 -48.02 -2.29 38.90
CA ALA A 213 -48.59 -1.07 38.34
C ALA A 213 -48.04 0.19 39.02
N THR A 214 -47.85 0.14 40.34
CA THR A 214 -47.28 1.24 41.12
C THR A 214 -45.81 1.49 40.73
N GLU A 215 -45.00 0.44 40.57
CA GLU A 215 -43.62 0.57 40.07
C GLU A 215 -43.59 1.13 38.64
N MET A 216 -44.45 0.63 37.74
CA MET A 216 -44.58 1.17 36.39
C MET A 216 -44.98 2.66 36.39
N SER A 217 -45.96 3.05 37.23
CA SER A 217 -46.40 4.43 37.37
C SER A 217 -45.28 5.34 37.85
N LYS A 218 -44.48 4.91 38.84
CA LYS A 218 -43.28 5.65 39.29
C LYS A 218 -42.28 5.85 38.16
N ILE A 219 -42.00 4.81 37.37
CA ILE A 219 -41.09 4.89 36.23
C ILE A 219 -41.60 5.90 35.19
N ILE A 220 -42.89 5.84 34.84
CA ILE A 220 -43.49 6.73 33.84
C ILE A 220 -43.52 8.19 34.32
N ASN A 221 -43.83 8.43 35.59
CA ASN A 221 -43.78 9.78 36.16
C ASN A 221 -42.36 10.36 36.12
N ALA A 222 -41.35 9.56 36.47
CA ALA A 222 -39.96 9.99 36.33
C ALA A 222 -39.58 10.31 34.88
N LEU A 223 -40.10 9.56 33.89
CA LEU A 223 -39.89 9.88 32.48
C LEU A 223 -40.63 11.14 32.04
N LYS A 224 -41.83 11.37 32.56
CA LYS A 224 -42.62 12.57 32.30
C LYS A 224 -41.86 13.82 32.72
N ASP A 225 -41.31 13.81 33.93
CA ASP A 225 -40.52 14.91 34.48
C ASP A 225 -39.26 15.20 33.62
N GLU A 226 -38.62 14.16 33.08
CA GLU A 226 -37.47 14.31 32.15
C GLU A 226 -37.86 14.94 30.79
N THR A 227 -39.09 14.74 30.33
CA THR A 227 -39.57 15.20 29.01
C THR A 227 -40.23 16.57 29.02
N GLN A 228 -40.43 17.18 30.19
CA GLN A 228 -41.04 18.52 30.35
C GLN A 228 -40.02 19.68 30.36
N LEU A 229 -38.78 19.41 29.91
CA LEU A 229 -37.77 20.41 29.55
C LEU A 229 -37.89 20.78 28.07
#